data_AF-A0AAN7TT28-F1
#
_entry.id   AF-A0AAN7TT28-F1
#
_cell.length_a   1.000
_cell.length_b   1.000
_cell.length_c   1.000
_cell.angle_alpha   90.00
_cell.angle_beta   90.00
_cell.angle_gamma   90.00
#
_symmetry.space_group_name_H-M   'P 1'
#
loop_
_entity.id
_entity.type
_entity.pdbx_description
1 polymer ?
#
loop_
_entity_poly.entity_id
_entity_poly.type
_entity_poly.pdbx_seq_one_letter_code
_entity_poly.pdbx_strand_id
1 'polypeptide(L)' 'MQTSECKVKGPIQENCASGCEKSWTAYQACAGRVAKLEHDEKANCLGQFLEHVQCIDKCLHSKMKR' A
#
# COMPACT_ATOMS: atom_id res chain seq x y z
N MET A 1 10.98 7.99 11.68
CA MET A 1 10.09 7.55 12.78
C MET A 1 10.29 6.06 12.95
N GLN A 2 10.90 5.64 14.05
CA GLN A 2 10.95 4.22 14.41
C GLN A 2 9.61 3.88 15.04
N THR A 3 8.69 3.30 14.26
CA THR A 3 7.46 2.74 14.80
C THR A 3 7.85 1.47 15.54
N SER A 4 7.67 1.44 16.86
CA SER A 4 7.72 0.19 17.62
C SER A 4 6.77 -0.81 16.96
N GLU A 5 7.32 -1.82 16.30
CA GLU A 5 6.54 -2.81 15.57
C GLU A 5 5.57 -3.50 16.52
N CYS A 6 4.28 -3.34 16.25
CA CYS A 6 3.27 -4.11 16.95
C CYS A 6 3.43 -5.57 16.54
N LYS A 7 3.88 -6.41 17.49
CA LYS A 7 4.17 -7.85 17.32
C LYS A 7 3.02 -8.63 16.65
N VAL A 8 1.79 -8.15 16.79
CA VAL A 8 0.59 -8.76 16.20
C VAL A 8 0.24 -8.15 14.84
N LYS A 9 0.31 -6.82 14.68
CA LYS A 9 -0.12 -6.15 13.46
C LYS A 9 0.80 -6.44 12.28
N GLY A 10 2.13 -6.46 12.49
CA GLY A 10 3.12 -6.65 11.41
C GLY A 10 2.89 -7.92 10.58
N PRO A 11 2.88 -9.11 11.20
CA PRO A 11 2.70 -10.37 10.48
C PRO A 11 1.34 -10.48 9.78
N ILE A 12 0.28 -9.92 10.35
CA ILE A 12 -1.06 -9.93 9.70
C ILE A 12 -1.06 -8.97 8.50
N GLN A 13 -0.37 -7.84 8.61
CA GLN A 13 -0.25 -6.86 7.53
C GLN A 13 0.51 -7.44 6.34
N GLU A 14 1.61 -8.16 6.58
CA GLU A 14 2.37 -8.87 5.54
C GLU A 14 1.51 -9.93 4.84
N ASN A 15 0.77 -10.73 5.61
CA ASN A 15 -0.17 -11.70 5.05
C ASN A 15 -1.25 -11.03 4.18
N CYS A 16 -1.79 -9.90 4.63
CA CYS A 16 -2.78 -9.13 3.88
C CYS A 16 -2.20 -8.49 2.61
N ALA A 17 -0.91 -8.11 2.61
CA ALA A 17 -0.26 -7.50 1.45
C ALA A 17 -0.25 -8.45 0.24
N SER A 18 -0.03 -9.75 0.45
CA SER A 18 -0.07 -10.76 -0.63
C SER A 18 -1.43 -10.84 -1.35
N GLY A 19 -2.54 -10.59 -0.64
CA GLY A 19 -3.89 -10.53 -1.23
C GLY A 19 -4.19 -9.23 -1.99
N CYS A 20 -3.30 -8.25 -1.91
CA CYS A 20 -3.46 -6.91 -2.49
C CYS A 20 -2.48 -6.64 -3.65
N GLU A 21 -2.00 -7.70 -4.32
CA GLU A 21 -1.04 -7.59 -5.41
C GLU A 21 -1.56 -6.74 -6.58
N LYS A 22 -2.87 -6.83 -6.90
CA LYS A 22 -3.46 -6.02 -7.99
C LYS A 22 -3.30 -4.51 -7.78
N SER A 23 -3.58 -4.02 -6.56
CA SER A 23 -3.42 -2.60 -6.24
C SER A 23 -1.95 -2.22 -6.13
N TRP A 24 -1.08 -3.14 -5.71
CA TRP A 24 0.36 -2.93 -5.72
C TRP A 24 0.91 -2.76 -7.15
N THR A 25 0.53 -3.64 -8.08
CA THR A 25 0.91 -3.55 -9.49
C THR A 25 0.42 -2.25 -10.12
N ALA A 26 -0.78 -1.78 -9.78
CA ALA A 26 -1.30 -0.49 -10.24
C ALA A 26 -0.47 0.69 -9.73
N TYR A 27 -0.06 0.66 -8.46
CA TYR A 27 0.86 1.65 -7.90
C TYR A 27 2.22 1.62 -8.60
N GLN A 28 2.82 0.45 -8.80
CA GLN A 28 4.11 0.30 -9.50
C GLN A 28 4.05 0.83 -10.93
N ALA A 29 2.97 0.54 -11.66
CA ALA A 29 2.76 1.07 -13.00
C ALA A 29 2.64 2.60 -13.00
N CYS A 30 1.96 3.19 -12.00
CA CYS A 30 1.94 4.63 -11.83
C CYS A 30 3.34 5.18 -11.53
N ALA A 31 4.07 4.59 -10.58
CA ALA A 31 5.39 5.04 -10.16
C ALA A 31 6.37 5.04 -11.35
N GLY A 32 6.32 4.00 -12.20
CA GLY A 32 7.12 3.92 -13.42
C GLY A 32 6.75 4.97 -14.48
N ARG A 33 5.51 5.48 -14.50
CA ARG A 33 5.14 6.63 -15.34
C ARG A 33 5.63 7.95 -14.75
N VAL A 34 5.40 8.17 -13.46
CA VAL A 34 5.81 9.42 -12.78
C VAL A 34 7.33 9.60 -12.79
N ALA A 35 8.10 8.53 -12.63
CA ALA A 35 9.56 8.57 -12.70
C ALA A 35 10.11 9.08 -14.05
N LYS A 36 9.30 9.08 -15.12
CA LYS A 36 9.66 9.60 -16.44
C LYS A 36 9.26 11.07 -16.64
N LEU A 37 8.56 11.67 -15.69
CA LEU A 37 8.10 13.05 -15.73
C LEU A 37 9.03 13.89 -14.87
N GLU A 38 10.17 14.31 -15.41
CA GLU A 38 11.22 15.03 -14.66
C GLU A 38 10.81 16.41 -14.14
N HIS A 39 9.74 17.01 -14.68
CA HIS A 39 9.35 18.40 -14.39
C HIS A 39 7.86 18.59 -14.06
N ASP A 40 7.11 17.53 -13.81
CA ASP A 40 5.72 17.63 -13.40
C ASP A 40 5.58 17.48 -11.88
N GLU A 41 5.64 18.60 -11.16
CA GLU A 41 5.50 18.65 -9.70
C GLU A 41 4.15 18.14 -9.20
N LYS A 42 3.15 18.03 -10.07
CA LYS A 42 1.80 17.53 -9.72
C LYS A 42 1.68 16.03 -9.96
N ALA A 43 2.55 15.44 -10.77
CA ALA A 43 2.54 14.01 -11.06
C ALA A 43 2.82 13.21 -9.77
N ASN A 44 1.84 12.41 -9.35
CA ASN A 44 1.97 11.58 -8.16
C ASN A 44 1.13 10.30 -8.30
N CYS A 45 1.38 9.35 -7.41
CA CYS A 45 0.68 8.07 -7.35
C CYS A 45 -0.09 7.87 -6.05
N LEU A 46 -0.48 8.97 -5.39
CA LEU A 46 -1.13 8.92 -4.08
C LEU A 46 -2.44 8.14 -4.15
N GLY A 47 -3.22 8.30 -5.22
CA GLY A 47 -4.47 7.56 -5.41
C GLY A 47 -4.26 6.04 -5.40
N GLN A 48 -3.35 5.54 -6.25
CA GLN A 48 -3.05 4.10 -6.34
C GLN A 48 -2.43 3.56 -5.05
N PHE A 49 -1.59 4.36 -4.39
CA PHE A 49 -1.03 3.99 -3.09
C PHE A 49 -2.12 3.87 -2.02
N LEU A 50 -3.06 4.82 -1.97
CA LEU A 50 -4.19 4.78 -1.03
C LEU A 50 -5.11 3.59 -1.30
N GLU A 51 -5.35 3.21 -2.55
CA GLU A 51 -6.10 1.99 -2.89
C GLU A 51 -5.39 0.73 -2.34
N HIS A 52 -4.07 0.67 -2.44
CA HIS A 52 -3.30 -0.44 -1.88
C HIS A 52 -3.39 -0.50 -0.35
N VAL A 53 -3.22 0.64 0.31
CA VAL A 53 -3.38 0.75 1.77
C VAL A 53 -4.78 0.35 2.22
N GLN A 54 -5.82 0.83 1.53
CA GLN A 54 -7.22 0.49 1.84
C GLN A 54 -7.50 -1.02 1.70
N CYS A 55 -6.90 -1.67 0.70
CA CYS A 55 -7.00 -3.13 0.54
C CYS A 55 -6.41 -3.86 1.76
N ILE A 56 -5.21 -3.47 2.18
CA ILE A 56 -4.54 -4.04 3.36
C ILE A 56 -5.35 -3.79 4.63
N ASP A 57 -5.80 -2.55 4.84
CA ASP A 57 -6.57 -2.17 6.04
C ASP A 57 -7.89 -2.93 6.14
N LYS A 58 -8.59 -3.13 5.02
CA LYS A 58 -9.82 -3.93 4.98
C LYS A 58 -9.58 -5.39 5.40
N CYS A 59 -8.46 -5.96 4.94
CA CYS A 59 -8.04 -7.31 5.34
C CYS A 59 -7.65 -7.35 6.82
N LEU A 60 -6.80 -6.43 7.28
CA LEU A 60 -6.38 -6.30 8.68
C LEU A 60 -7.57 -6.18 9.62
N HIS A 61 -8.53 -5.30 9.31
CA HIS A 61 -9.74 -5.09 10.09
C HIS A 61 -10.56 -6.37 10.22
N SER A 62 -10.66 -7.16 9.14
CA SER A 62 -11.37 -8.43 9.17
C SER A 62 -10.67 -9.50 10.02
N LYS A 63 -9.33 -9.44 10.11
CA LYS A 63 -8.50 -10.39 10.88
C LYS A 63 -8.35 -10.00 12.35
N MET A 64 -8.44 -8.71 12.68
CA MET A 64 -8.31 -8.18 14.03
C MET A 64 -9.64 -8.13 14.81
N LYS A 65 -10.78 -8.40 14.15
CA LYS A 65 -12.12 -8.42 14.76
C LYS A 65 -12.54 -9.78 15.34
N ARG A 66 -11.68 -10.79 15.26
CA ARG A 66 -11.94 -12.12 15.82
C ARG A 66 -11.30 -12.28 17.18
#